data_AF-A0A1V5GY07-F1
#
_entry.id   AF-A0A1V5GY07-F1
#
_cell.length_a   1.000
_cell.length_b   1.000
_cell.length_c   1.000
_cell.angle_alpha   90.00
_cell.angle_beta   90.00
_cell.angle_gamma   90.00
#
_symmetry.space_group_name_H-M   'P 1'
#
loop_
_entity.id
_entity.type
_entity.pdbx_description
1 polymer ?
#
loop_
_entity_poly.entity_id
_entity_poly.type
_entity_poly.pdbx_seq_one_letter_code
_entity_poly.pdbx_strand_id
1 'polypeptide(L)'
;MAGVNNIVRNVAPRSVFPSAVSVVTSAVSYNQGDLLVFDDTNNRLKVPAAETEGNTFVGVAINTVVSGKLVGPYTGIPDAVLNTATPFEDMAGPLYGVVVRCVAKTGVAFAPGDLVYLDPATGTTGVTTTGTKAIGVYQGGTIASATAGQNVDCLLMARFPGDALKGA
;
A
#
# COMPACT_ATOMS: atom_id res chain seq x y z
N MET A 1 3.94 4.62 13.44
CA MET A 1 5.19 3.83 13.32
C MET A 1 5.82 4.19 11.98
N ALA A 2 7.08 4.61 11.98
CA ALA A 2 7.84 4.82 10.74
C ALA A 2 8.08 3.46 10.05
N GLY A 3 8.04 3.44 8.71
CA GLY A 3 8.03 2.28 7.80
C GLY A 3 8.30 0.91 8.42
N VAL A 4 7.24 0.11 8.58
CA VAL A 4 7.32 -1.29 9.00
C VAL A 4 6.77 -2.16 7.89
N ASN A 5 7.46 -3.26 7.60
CA ASN A 5 6.94 -4.26 6.69
C ASN A 5 5.69 -4.92 7.29
N ASN A 6 4.53 -4.54 6.75
CA ASN A 6 3.25 -5.07 7.18
C ASN A 6 2.84 -6.32 6.40
N ILE A 7 3.67 -6.82 5.47
CA ILE A 7 3.39 -8.05 4.71
C ILE A 7 3.58 -9.26 5.61
N VAL A 8 2.49 -9.99 5.86
CA VAL A 8 2.46 -11.18 6.71
C VAL A 8 2.67 -12.46 5.89
N ARG A 9 2.22 -12.48 4.62
CA ARG A 9 2.35 -13.65 3.75
C ARG A 9 2.40 -13.28 2.28
N ASN A 10 3.27 -13.94 1.52
CA ASN A 10 3.30 -13.89 0.06
C ASN A 10 2.40 -15.01 -0.49
N VAL A 11 1.42 -14.65 -1.34
CA VAL A 11 0.57 -15.64 -2.02
C VAL A 11 1.03 -15.79 -3.47
N ALA A 12 1.01 -14.67 -4.21
CA ALA A 12 1.53 -14.57 -5.56
C ALA A 12 1.96 -13.11 -5.79
N PRO A 13 3.07 -12.67 -5.17
CA PRO A 13 3.48 -11.27 -5.21
C PRO A 13 3.76 -10.85 -6.65
N ARG A 14 3.07 -9.80 -7.08
CA ARG A 14 3.25 -9.15 -8.39
C ARG A 14 3.30 -7.65 -8.18
N SER A 15 3.89 -6.92 -9.12
CA SER A 15 3.90 -5.46 -9.12
C SER A 15 3.38 -4.94 -10.46
N VAL A 16 2.56 -3.91 -10.44
CA VAL A 16 2.16 -3.20 -11.66
C VAL A 16 3.32 -2.36 -12.20
N PHE A 17 4.19 -1.90 -11.30
CA PHE A 17 5.40 -1.14 -11.61
C PHE A 17 6.61 -1.89 -11.06
N PRO A 18 7.26 -2.77 -11.85
CA PRO A 18 8.46 -3.47 -11.40
C PRO A 18 9.52 -2.49 -10.87
N SER A 19 9.69 -1.38 -11.59
CA SER A 19 10.40 -0.18 -11.17
C SER A 19 9.40 0.94 -10.84
N ALA A 20 9.55 1.59 -9.69
CA ALA A 20 8.83 2.81 -9.36
C ALA A 20 9.57 4.09 -9.77
N VAL A 21 10.79 4.01 -10.33
CA VAL A 21 11.62 5.18 -10.68
C VAL A 21 10.89 6.13 -11.64
N SER A 22 10.11 5.59 -12.58
CA SER A 22 9.36 6.39 -13.55
C SER A 22 8.11 7.08 -12.98
N VAL A 23 7.62 6.63 -11.82
CA VAL A 23 6.35 7.06 -11.21
C VAL A 23 6.56 7.71 -9.85
N VAL A 24 7.81 7.97 -9.48
CA VAL A 24 8.21 8.63 -8.23
C VAL A 24 9.06 9.84 -8.57
N THR A 25 8.78 10.96 -7.90
CA THR A 25 9.50 12.22 -8.09
C THR A 25 9.75 12.88 -6.75
N SER A 26 10.43 14.02 -6.72
CA SER A 26 10.68 14.79 -5.49
C SER A 26 9.41 15.17 -4.70
N ALA A 27 8.23 15.14 -5.34
CA ALA A 27 6.96 15.40 -4.69
C ALA A 27 6.33 14.18 -3.98
N VAL A 28 6.92 12.99 -4.14
CA VAL A 28 6.35 11.73 -3.64
C VAL A 28 7.08 11.31 -2.37
N SER A 29 6.33 11.04 -1.31
CA SER A 29 6.83 10.41 -0.09
C SER A 29 5.81 9.40 0.45
N TYR A 30 6.28 8.25 0.90
CA TYR A 30 5.49 7.20 1.54
C TYR A 30 6.40 6.31 2.38
N ASN A 31 5.83 5.64 3.37
CA ASN A 31 6.53 4.68 4.22
C ASN A 31 6.36 3.25 3.69
N GLN A 32 7.32 2.39 4.01
CA GLN A 32 7.12 0.95 3.88
C GLN A 32 5.84 0.52 4.62
N GLY A 33 5.04 -0.31 3.97
CA GLY A 33 3.76 -0.79 4.47
C GLY A 33 2.56 0.08 4.12
N ASP A 34 2.76 1.29 3.56
CA ASP A 34 1.67 2.16 3.13
C ASP A 34 0.90 1.57 1.94
N LEU A 35 -0.40 1.79 1.92
CA LEU A 35 -1.26 1.50 0.77
C LEU A 35 -1.04 2.59 -0.29
N LEU A 36 -0.85 2.21 -1.54
CA LEU A 36 -0.52 3.13 -2.62
C LEU A 36 -1.53 3.06 -3.77
N VAL A 37 -1.81 4.23 -4.34
CA VAL A 37 -2.63 4.43 -5.54
C VAL A 37 -1.80 5.16 -6.60
N PHE A 38 -2.19 5.00 -7.87
CA PHE A 38 -1.62 5.75 -8.97
C PHE A 38 -2.46 7.00 -9.24
N ASP A 39 -1.83 8.18 -9.15
CA ASP A 39 -2.40 9.45 -9.59
C ASP A 39 -2.22 9.56 -11.10
N ASP A 40 -3.31 9.36 -11.85
CA ASP A 40 -3.36 9.42 -13.31
C ASP A 40 -3.20 10.84 -13.87
N THR A 41 -3.52 11.86 -13.07
CA THR A 41 -3.39 13.27 -13.44
C THR A 41 -1.93 13.70 -13.42
N ASN A 42 -1.20 13.31 -12.37
CA ASN A 42 0.21 13.69 -12.19
C ASN A 42 1.20 12.58 -12.61
N ASN A 43 0.69 11.41 -13.01
CA ASN A 43 1.43 10.19 -13.33
C ASN A 43 2.42 9.76 -12.23
N ARG A 44 1.96 9.76 -10.98
CA ARG A 44 2.80 9.54 -9.80
C ARG A 44 2.14 8.60 -8.79
N LEU A 45 2.95 7.89 -8.02
CA LEU A 45 2.49 7.18 -6.83
C LEU A 45 2.14 8.17 -5.72
N LYS A 46 1.07 7.88 -4.99
CA LYS A 46 0.71 8.60 -3.78
C LYS A 46 0.01 7.69 -2.77
N VAL A 47 0.00 8.14 -1.52
CA VAL A 47 -0.88 7.61 -0.48
C VAL A 47 -2.31 8.07 -0.79
N PRO A 48 -3.32 7.19 -0.68
CA PRO A 48 -4.70 7.55 -0.97
C PRO A 48 -5.21 8.64 -0.03
N ALA A 49 -5.94 9.61 -0.57
CA ALA A 49 -6.60 10.68 0.17
C ALA A 49 -8.11 10.45 0.34
N ALA A 50 -8.71 9.58 -0.47
CA ALA A 50 -10.12 9.22 -0.42
C ALA A 50 -10.36 7.74 -0.78
N GLU A 51 -11.48 7.17 -0.30
CA GLU A 51 -11.88 5.78 -0.62
C GLU A 51 -12.01 5.54 -2.13
N THR A 52 -12.53 6.55 -2.85
CA THR A 52 -12.78 6.46 -4.30
C THR A 52 -11.50 6.27 -5.12
N GLU A 53 -10.34 6.65 -4.59
CA GLU A 53 -9.03 6.41 -5.22
C GLU A 53 -8.63 4.93 -5.21
N GLY A 54 -9.44 4.06 -4.59
CA GLY A 54 -9.33 2.63 -4.72
C GLY A 54 -9.37 2.17 -6.18
N ASN A 55 -10.00 2.94 -7.08
CA ASN A 55 -10.05 2.67 -8.53
C ASN A 55 -8.67 2.52 -9.20
N THR A 56 -7.65 3.21 -8.69
CA THR A 56 -6.27 3.16 -9.19
C THR A 56 -5.30 2.53 -8.19
N PHE A 57 -5.80 1.69 -7.29
CA PHE A 57 -4.98 0.99 -6.31
C PHE A 57 -3.93 0.08 -7.00
N VAL A 58 -2.68 0.17 -6.54
CA VAL A 58 -1.53 -0.54 -7.14
C VAL A 58 -0.91 -1.57 -6.21
N GLY A 59 -1.10 -1.43 -4.89
CA GLY A 59 -0.57 -2.37 -3.90
C GLY A 59 0.02 -1.67 -2.68
N VAL A 60 0.95 -2.36 -2.03
CA VAL A 60 1.60 -1.95 -0.77
C VAL A 60 3.05 -1.59 -1.01
N ALA A 61 3.49 -0.49 -0.40
CA ALA A 61 4.86 -0.03 -0.44
C ALA A 61 5.80 -1.03 0.24
N ILE A 62 6.81 -1.52 -0.49
CA ILE A 62 7.85 -2.39 0.07
C ILE A 62 9.06 -1.63 0.61
N ASN A 63 9.25 -0.39 0.16
CA ASN A 63 10.33 0.48 0.57
C ASN A 63 9.77 1.81 1.07
N THR A 64 10.51 2.50 1.93
CA THR A 64 10.21 3.89 2.31
C THR A 64 10.85 4.83 1.29
N VAL A 65 10.06 5.79 0.81
CA VAL A 65 10.49 6.84 -0.11
C VAL A 65 10.24 8.20 0.51
N VAL A 66 11.26 9.05 0.52
CA VAL A 66 11.15 10.44 1.00
C VAL A 66 11.68 11.37 -0.09
N SER A 67 10.84 12.32 -0.51
CA SER A 67 11.15 13.27 -1.58
C SER A 67 11.72 12.59 -2.84
N GLY A 68 11.07 11.51 -3.26
CA GLY A 68 11.43 10.75 -4.45
C GLY A 68 12.67 9.87 -4.34
N LYS A 69 13.25 9.73 -3.14
CA LYS A 69 14.46 8.96 -2.90
C LYS A 69 14.18 7.80 -1.95
N LEU A 70 14.83 6.67 -2.20
CA LEU A 70 14.83 5.55 -1.27
C LEU A 70 15.52 5.94 0.03
N VAL A 71 14.86 5.67 1.15
CA VAL A 71 15.49 5.77 2.46
C VAL A 71 16.33 4.52 2.70
N GLY A 72 17.63 4.70 2.89
CA GLY A 72 18.55 3.60 3.15
C GLY A 72 18.29 2.93 4.51
N PRO A 73 18.68 1.65 4.67
CA PRO A 73 18.44 0.89 5.90
C PRO A 73 19.33 1.31 7.09
N TYR A 74 20.39 2.10 6.85
CA TYR A 74 21.33 2.52 7.89
C TYR A 74 21.25 4.01 8.16
N THR A 75 21.06 4.36 9.44
CA THR A 75 21.19 5.74 9.93
C THR A 75 22.58 6.28 9.67
N GLY A 76 22.68 7.47 9.06
CA GLY A 76 23.93 8.19 8.86
C GLY A 76 24.57 8.03 7.49
N ILE A 77 23.98 7.25 6.57
CA ILE A 77 24.35 7.32 5.15
C ILE A 77 23.70 8.58 4.56
N PRO A 78 24.47 9.57 4.09
CA PRO A 78 23.90 10.78 3.50
C PRO A 78 23.06 10.43 2.27
N ASP A 79 21.92 11.09 2.09
CA ASP A 79 21.03 10.94 0.92
C ASP A 79 21.77 11.06 -0.42
N ALA A 80 22.90 11.78 -0.44
CA ALA A 80 23.76 11.88 -1.61
C ALA A 80 24.36 10.52 -2.01
N VAL A 81 24.80 9.67 -1.07
CA VAL A 81 25.44 8.38 -1.36
C VAL A 81 24.44 7.36 -1.91
N LEU A 82 23.18 7.42 -1.46
CA LEU A 82 22.07 6.61 -1.98
C LEU A 82 21.61 7.04 -3.39
N ASN A 83 21.95 8.27 -3.80
CA ASN A 83 21.36 8.92 -4.99
C ASN A 83 22.40 9.33 -6.06
N THR A 84 23.71 9.15 -5.83
CA THR A 84 24.79 9.50 -6.79
C THR A 84 25.66 8.33 -7.22
N ALA A 85 25.53 7.14 -6.63
CA ALA A 85 25.97 5.91 -7.28
C ALA A 85 24.82 5.45 -8.15
N THR A 86 25.05 5.18 -9.44
CA THR A 86 24.10 4.46 -10.31
C THR A 86 23.30 3.46 -9.48
N PRO A 87 21.96 3.54 -9.41
CA PRO A 87 21.22 2.62 -8.56
C PRO A 87 21.48 1.21 -9.09
N PHE A 88 22.38 0.48 -8.43
CA PHE A 88 22.62 -0.93 -8.71
C PHE A 88 21.38 -1.76 -8.35
N GLU A 89 20.46 -1.17 -7.56
CA GLU A 89 19.16 -1.72 -7.22
C GLU A 89 18.08 -0.74 -7.64
N ASP A 90 17.21 -1.21 -8.52
CA ASP A 90 16.01 -0.51 -8.96
C ASP A 90 15.08 -0.24 -7.76
N MET A 91 14.39 0.91 -7.77
CA MET A 91 13.39 1.20 -6.74
C MET A 91 12.18 0.33 -6.99
N ALA A 92 12.10 -0.78 -6.26
CA ALA A 92 11.02 -1.73 -6.43
C ALA A 92 9.66 -1.09 -6.09
N GLY A 93 8.69 -1.27 -6.99
CA GLY A 93 7.37 -0.67 -6.84
C GLY A 93 6.42 -1.44 -5.91
N PRO A 94 5.17 -0.95 -5.77
CA PRO A 94 4.21 -1.49 -4.81
C PRO A 94 3.79 -2.93 -5.16
N LEU A 95 3.70 -3.80 -4.15
CA LEU A 95 3.31 -5.20 -4.33
C LEU A 95 1.82 -5.43 -4.09
N TYR A 96 1.22 -6.28 -4.93
CA TYR A 96 -0.10 -6.86 -4.74
C TYR A 96 -0.02 -8.39 -4.78
N GLY A 97 -1.10 -9.08 -4.39
CA GLY A 97 -1.09 -10.55 -4.23
C GLY A 97 -0.40 -11.00 -2.93
N VAL A 98 -0.40 -10.11 -1.93
CA VAL A 98 0.21 -10.29 -0.62
C VAL A 98 -0.82 -10.07 0.48
N VAL A 99 -0.67 -10.79 1.59
CA VAL A 99 -1.47 -10.59 2.80
C VAL A 99 -0.75 -9.55 3.64
N VAL A 100 -1.44 -8.47 3.96
CA VAL A 100 -0.89 -7.33 4.68
C VAL A 100 -1.71 -7.06 5.92
N ARG A 101 -1.02 -6.72 6.99
CA ARG A 101 -1.60 -6.25 8.24
C ARG A 101 -2.03 -4.80 8.08
N CYS A 102 -3.31 -4.59 7.90
CA CYS A 102 -3.95 -3.28 7.78
C CYS A 102 -4.61 -2.87 9.10
N VAL A 103 -4.94 -1.59 9.25
CA VAL A 103 -5.65 -1.09 10.42
C VAL A 103 -7.13 -0.99 10.09
N ALA A 104 -7.97 -1.73 10.82
CA ALA A 104 -9.42 -1.71 10.64
C ALA A 104 -10.02 -0.40 11.15
N LYS A 105 -10.94 0.17 10.37
CA LYS A 105 -11.80 1.26 10.79
C LYS A 105 -12.57 0.87 12.06
N THR A 106 -12.56 1.75 13.05
CA THR A 106 -13.20 1.49 14.35
C THR A 106 -14.71 1.29 14.18
N GLY A 107 -15.28 0.30 14.87
CA GLY A 107 -16.71 0.01 14.86
C GLY A 107 -17.20 -0.84 13.69
N VAL A 108 -16.31 -1.23 12.77
CA VAL A 108 -16.68 -2.02 11.59
C VAL A 108 -16.61 -3.53 11.89
N ALA A 109 -17.59 -4.28 11.41
CA ALA A 109 -17.58 -5.73 11.44
C ALA A 109 -16.83 -6.30 10.24
N PHE A 110 -16.09 -7.38 10.45
CA PHE A 110 -15.40 -8.13 9.40
C PHE A 110 -15.77 -9.61 9.52
N ALA A 111 -16.23 -10.22 8.43
CA ALA A 111 -16.38 -11.66 8.28
C ALA A 111 -15.33 -12.20 7.29
N PRO A 112 -14.82 -13.44 7.47
CA PRO A 112 -13.87 -14.03 6.54
C PRO A 112 -14.41 -13.99 5.11
N GLY A 113 -13.63 -13.46 4.16
CA GLY A 113 -14.06 -13.31 2.77
C GLY A 113 -14.72 -11.97 2.44
N ASP A 114 -14.94 -11.08 3.41
CA ASP A 114 -15.47 -9.74 3.14
C ASP A 114 -14.53 -8.95 2.23
N LEU A 115 -15.14 -8.17 1.34
CA LEU A 115 -14.41 -7.20 0.52
C LEU A 115 -13.88 -6.08 1.39
N VAL A 116 -12.64 -5.68 1.10
CA VAL A 116 -11.92 -4.66 1.82
C VAL A 116 -11.74 -3.44 0.93
N TYR A 117 -11.95 -2.27 1.51
CA TYR A 117 -11.91 -0.96 0.84
C TYR A 117 -10.93 -0.04 1.56
N LEU A 118 -10.44 0.99 0.87
CA LEU A 118 -9.56 2.00 1.45
C LEU A 118 -10.32 2.86 2.47
N ASP A 119 -9.72 3.12 3.63
CA ASP A 119 -10.21 4.11 4.58
C ASP A 119 -9.05 5.03 5.02
N PRO A 120 -8.68 6.04 4.20
CA PRO A 120 -7.59 6.96 4.50
C PRO A 120 -7.78 7.73 5.82
N ALA A 121 -9.02 7.86 6.30
CA ALA A 121 -9.35 8.48 7.58
C ALA A 121 -8.77 7.71 8.79
N THR A 122 -8.58 6.40 8.68
CA THR A 122 -7.94 5.56 9.71
C THR A 122 -6.42 5.57 9.60
N GLY A 123 -5.87 6.11 8.51
CA GLY A 123 -4.43 6.24 8.25
C GLY A 123 -4.02 5.65 6.91
N THR A 124 -2.71 5.64 6.64
CA THR A 124 -2.12 5.18 5.37
C THR A 124 -2.26 3.68 5.11
N THR A 125 -2.62 2.91 6.15
CA THR A 125 -2.92 1.47 6.10
C THR A 125 -4.37 1.16 6.52
N GLY A 126 -5.22 2.19 6.56
CA GLY A 126 -6.60 2.10 7.00
C GLY A 126 -7.49 1.36 6.01
N VAL A 127 -8.31 0.45 6.52
CA VAL A 127 -9.24 -0.35 5.73
C VAL A 127 -10.62 -0.47 6.37
N THR A 128 -11.64 -0.68 5.55
CA THR A 128 -13.05 -0.84 5.96
C THR A 128 -13.74 -1.91 5.10
N THR A 129 -14.91 -2.39 5.51
CA THR A 129 -15.77 -3.30 4.72
C THR A 129 -16.85 -2.59 3.92
N THR A 130 -16.91 -1.26 4.00
CA THR A 130 -17.88 -0.43 3.27
C THR A 130 -17.17 0.47 2.29
N GLY A 131 -17.52 0.39 1.01
CA GLY A 131 -16.98 1.28 0.00
C GLY A 131 -17.51 0.94 -1.38
N THR A 132 -16.97 1.64 -2.38
CA THR A 132 -17.33 1.50 -3.78
C THR A 132 -16.28 0.72 -4.56
N LYS A 133 -15.01 0.82 -4.15
CA LYS A 133 -13.88 0.23 -4.86
C LYS A 133 -13.08 -0.72 -3.97
N ALA A 134 -13.50 -1.99 -3.96
CA ALA A 134 -12.77 -3.02 -3.23
C ALA A 134 -11.32 -3.13 -3.75
N ILE A 135 -10.38 -3.26 -2.82
CA ILE A 135 -8.92 -3.37 -3.04
C ILE A 135 -8.37 -4.73 -2.57
N GLY A 136 -9.19 -5.55 -1.92
CA GLY A 136 -8.75 -6.82 -1.37
C GLY A 136 -9.86 -7.59 -0.67
N VAL A 137 -9.45 -8.65 0.03
CA VAL A 137 -10.33 -9.57 0.75
C VAL A 137 -9.78 -9.82 2.14
N TYR A 138 -10.65 -9.80 3.16
CA TYR A 138 -10.26 -10.08 4.53
C TYR A 138 -10.02 -11.58 4.75
N GLN A 139 -8.91 -11.94 5.41
CA GLN A 139 -8.49 -13.34 5.61
C GLN A 139 -8.48 -13.79 7.07
N GLY A 140 -8.85 -12.91 8.01
CA GLY A 140 -8.91 -13.26 9.43
C GLY A 140 -10.23 -13.91 9.85
N GLY A 141 -10.37 -14.17 11.16
CA GLY A 141 -11.62 -14.65 11.76
C GLY A 141 -12.67 -13.54 11.93
N THR A 142 -13.91 -13.91 12.23
CA THR A 142 -14.99 -12.93 12.39
C THR A 142 -14.71 -11.94 13.52
N ILE A 143 -14.85 -10.65 13.22
CA ILE A 143 -14.79 -9.52 14.16
C ILE A 143 -16.17 -8.86 14.16
N ALA A 144 -16.83 -8.85 15.31
CA ALA A 144 -18.17 -8.25 15.43
C ALA A 144 -18.12 -6.71 15.37
N SER A 145 -17.07 -6.10 15.93
CA SER A 145 -16.84 -4.66 15.89
C SER A 145 -15.36 -4.39 16.15
N ALA A 146 -14.65 -3.80 15.19
CA ALA A 146 -13.23 -3.54 15.30
C ALA A 146 -12.93 -2.47 16.36
N THR A 147 -11.95 -2.72 17.23
CA THR A 147 -11.47 -1.72 18.19
C THR A 147 -10.56 -0.71 17.51
N ALA A 148 -10.40 0.48 18.09
CA ALA A 148 -9.49 1.48 17.55
C ALA A 148 -8.05 0.95 17.42
N GLY A 149 -7.46 1.12 16.23
CA GLY A 149 -6.11 0.63 15.95
C GLY A 149 -6.00 -0.90 15.79
N GLN A 150 -7.12 -1.63 15.68
CA GLN A 150 -7.08 -3.08 15.52
C GLN A 150 -6.46 -3.47 14.18
N ASN A 151 -5.44 -4.31 14.25
CA ASN A 151 -4.80 -4.88 13.08
C ASN A 151 -5.62 -6.05 12.51
N VAL A 152 -5.79 -6.07 11.20
CA VAL A 152 -6.50 -7.10 10.43
C VAL A 152 -5.65 -7.55 9.25
N ASP A 153 -5.66 -8.85 8.96
CA ASP A 153 -4.88 -9.39 7.85
C ASP A 153 -5.77 -9.46 6.58
N CYS A 154 -5.38 -8.70 5.57
CA CYS A 154 -6.12 -8.54 4.31
C CYS A 154 -5.25 -9.00 3.13
N LEU A 155 -5.80 -9.83 2.25
CA LEU A 155 -5.20 -10.11 0.94
C LEU A 155 -5.45 -8.93 0.02
N LEU A 156 -4.40 -8.18 -0.30
CA LEU A 156 -4.49 -7.00 -1.16
C LEU A 156 -4.20 -7.36 -2.61
N MET A 157 -4.99 -6.77 -3.50
CA MET A 157 -4.98 -6.96 -4.94
C MET A 157 -4.69 -5.62 -5.63
N ALA A 158 -4.51 -5.57 -6.95
CA ALA A 158 -4.37 -4.30 -7.67
C ALA A 158 -5.64 -4.01 -8.49
N ARG A 159 -6.00 -2.75 -8.69
CA ARG A 159 -7.04 -2.35 -9.66
C ARG A 159 -6.47 -1.68 -10.90
N PHE A 160 -5.29 -1.10 -10.80
CA PHE A 160 -4.64 -0.45 -11.92
C PHE A 160 -3.95 -1.47 -12.86
N PRO A 161 -3.87 -1.20 -14.17
CA PRO A 161 -4.73 -0.30 -14.97
C PRO A 161 -6.15 -0.88 -15.19
N GLY A 162 -7.16 -0.01 -15.36
CA GLY A 162 -8.48 -0.39 -15.87
C GLY A 162 -9.61 -0.58 -14.85
N ASP A 163 -9.42 -0.16 -13.59
CA ASP A 163 -10.45 -0.19 -12.52
C ASP A 163 -11.12 -1.57 -12.30
N ALA A 164 -10.41 -2.65 -12.62
CA ALA A 164 -10.85 -4.02 -12.41
C ALA A 164 -9.96 -4.69 -11.37
N LEU A 165 -10.54 -5.37 -10.38
CA LEU A 165 -9.78 -6.03 -9.33
C LEU A 165 -9.00 -7.22 -9.89
N LYS A 166 -7.68 -7.18 -9.73
CA LYS A 166 -6.74 -8.20 -10.19
C LYS A 166 -6.23 -8.99 -9.00
N GLY A 167 -6.92 -10.10 -8.74
CA GLY A 167 -6.40 -11.23 -7.95
C GLY A 167 -5.50 -12.11 -8.82
N ALA A 168 -4.72 -12.99 -8.18
CA ALA A 168 -3.76 -13.90 -8.81
C ALA A 168 -4.26 -14.55 -10.10
#